data_AF-A0A162HEU1-F1
#
_entry.id   AF-A0A162HEU1-F1
#
_cell.length_a   1.000
_cell.length_b   1.000
_cell.length_c   1.000
_cell.angle_alpha   90.00
_cell.angle_beta   90.00
_cell.angle_gamma   90.00
#
_symmetry.space_group_name_H-M   'P 1'
#
loop_
_entity.id
_entity.type
_entity.pdbx_description
1 polymer ?
#
loop_
_entity_poly.entity_id
_entity_poly.type
_entity_poly.pdbx_seq_one_letter_code
_entity_poly.pdbx_strand_id
1 'polypeptide(L)'
;MTANKEFTDKLLNILNSSSSRTVGTKYTKSVAKLFDMYSLADIKDSLKQLPTDKYTYKLYEDFKSDRILGFGIRDKTRNPS
;
A
#
# COMPACT_ATOMS: atom_id res chain seq x y z
N MET A 1 17.33 7.82 -2.85
CA MET A 1 16.36 6.74 -2.54
C MET A 1 15.38 6.65 -3.69
N THR A 2 15.23 5.47 -4.29
CA THR A 2 14.50 5.26 -5.55
C THR A 2 13.31 4.36 -5.25
N ALA A 3 12.10 4.75 -5.65
CA ALA A 3 10.93 3.87 -5.49
C ALA A 3 11.14 2.57 -6.26
N ASN A 4 10.78 1.45 -5.62
CA ASN A 4 10.67 0.19 -6.30
C ASN A 4 9.38 0.20 -7.15
N LYS A 5 9.56 0.44 -8.46
CA LYS A 5 8.47 0.55 -9.43
C LYS A 5 7.60 -0.71 -9.49
N GLU A 6 8.22 -1.89 -9.41
CA GLU A 6 7.50 -3.16 -9.48
C GLU A 6 6.54 -3.34 -8.29
N PHE A 7 7.00 -3.03 -7.07
CA PHE A 7 6.16 -3.02 -5.89
C PHE A 7 4.98 -2.05 -6.06
N THR A 8 5.26 -0.81 -6.48
CA THR A 8 4.25 0.24 -6.66
C THR A 8 3.20 -0.18 -7.68
N ASP A 9 3.60 -0.70 -8.84
CA ASP A 9 2.69 -1.12 -9.91
C ASP A 9 1.79 -2.28 -9.43
N LYS A 10 2.35 -3.28 -8.74
CA LYS A 10 1.57 -4.39 -8.15
C LYS A 10 0.59 -3.89 -7.09
N LEU A 11 1.02 -2.99 -6.20
CA LEU A 11 0.18 -2.43 -5.15
C LEU A 11 -1.00 -1.65 -5.76
N LEU A 12 -0.73 -0.79 -6.73
CA LEU A 12 -1.75 0.01 -7.42
C LEU A 12 -2.71 -0.86 -8.23
N ASN A 13 -2.25 -1.96 -8.82
CA ASN A 13 -3.11 -2.91 -9.50
C ASN A 13 -4.11 -3.59 -8.52
N ILE A 14 -3.62 -4.00 -7.35
CA ILE A 14 -4.48 -4.57 -6.30
C ILE A 14 -5.49 -3.52 -5.80
N LEU A 15 -5.04 -2.27 -5.62
CA LEU A 15 -5.90 -1.14 -5.22
C LEU A 15 -6.98 -0.84 -6.27
N ASN A 16 -6.61 -0.81 -7.56
CA ASN A 16 -7.53 -0.54 -8.67
C ASN A 16 -8.61 -1.62 -8.81
N SER A 17 -8.27 -2.86 -8.45
CA SER A 17 -9.18 -4.00 -8.43
C SER A 17 -10.03 -4.07 -7.16
N SER A 18 -9.73 -3.25 -6.14
CA SER A 18 -10.49 -3.22 -4.89
C SER A 18 -11.73 -2.34 -5.01
N SER A 19 -12.89 -2.92 -4.71
CA SER A 19 -14.17 -2.20 -4.66
C SER A 19 -14.22 -1.16 -3.54
N SER A 20 -13.53 -1.40 -2.43
CA SER A 20 -13.48 -0.51 -1.25
C SER A 20 -12.47 0.63 -1.39
N ARG A 21 -11.73 0.68 -2.51
CA ARG A 21 -10.69 1.69 -2.81
C ARG A 21 -9.63 1.81 -1.72
N THR A 22 -9.56 0.78 -0.89
CA THR A 22 -8.65 0.68 0.23
C THR A 22 -8.12 -0.74 0.19
N VAL A 23 -6.81 -0.89 0.23
CA VAL A 23 -6.17 -2.20 0.34
C VAL A 23 -5.13 -2.14 1.42
N GLY A 24 -4.98 -3.23 2.15
CA GLY A 24 -4.09 -3.26 3.29
C GLY A 24 -3.73 -4.66 3.74
N THR A 25 -2.62 -4.82 4.46
CA THR A 25 -2.10 -6.13 4.87
C THR A 25 -3.09 -6.90 5.74
N LYS A 26 -3.90 -6.20 6.55
CA LYS A 26 -4.94 -6.81 7.40
C LYS A 26 -6.14 -7.34 6.61
N TYR A 27 -6.57 -6.63 5.57
CA TYR A 27 -7.84 -6.90 4.87
C TYR A 27 -7.65 -7.56 3.50
N THR A 28 -6.47 -7.44 2.92
CA THR A 28 -6.17 -7.87 1.55
C THR A 28 -4.98 -8.82 1.58
N LYS A 29 -5.26 -10.13 1.52
CA LYS A 29 -4.23 -11.18 1.53
C LYS A 29 -3.14 -10.96 0.47
N SER A 30 -3.50 -10.44 -0.71
CA SER A 30 -2.54 -10.13 -1.77
C SER A 30 -1.59 -9.00 -1.39
N VAL A 31 -2.04 -8.00 -0.63
CA VAL A 31 -1.17 -6.93 -0.11
C VAL A 31 -0.24 -7.49 0.97
N ALA A 32 -0.73 -8.36 1.86
CA ALA A 32 0.13 -9.02 2.84
C ALA A 32 1.26 -9.81 2.17
N LYS A 33 0.93 -10.64 1.16
CA LYS A 33 1.93 -11.37 0.38
C LYS A 33 2.89 -10.45 -0.35
N LEU A 34 2.39 -9.36 -0.95
CA LEU A 34 3.23 -8.37 -1.61
C LEU A 34 4.21 -7.74 -0.61
N PHE A 35 3.76 -7.40 0.60
CA PHE A 35 4.61 -6.85 1.65
C PHE A 35 5.72 -7.81 2.10
N ASP A 36 5.47 -9.13 2.10
CA ASP A 36 6.49 -10.13 2.45
C ASP A 36 7.56 -10.32 1.36
N MET A 37 7.31 -9.86 0.13
CA MET A 37 8.24 -10.00 -1.01
C MET A 37 9.26 -8.86 -1.14
N TYR A 38 9.04 -7.73 -0.49
CA TYR A 38 9.89 -6.54 -0.61
C TYR A 38 10.39 -6.07 0.75
N SER A 39 11.54 -5.40 0.78
CA SER A 39 12.07 -4.87 2.03
C SER A 39 11.22 -3.71 2.55
N LEU A 40 11.20 -3.51 3.87
CA LEU A 40 10.48 -2.39 4.48
C LEU A 40 10.99 -1.03 3.95
N ALA A 41 12.28 -0.93 3.63
CA ALA A 41 12.87 0.28 3.05
C ALA A 41 12.27 0.58 1.67
N ASP A 42 12.24 -0.42 0.78
CA ASP A 42 11.66 -0.27 -0.56
C ASP A 42 10.17 0.10 -0.50
N ILE A 43 9.42 -0.54 0.40
CA ILE A 43 8.01 -0.26 0.63
C ILE A 43 7.83 1.20 1.08
N LYS A 44 8.57 1.64 2.11
CA LYS A 44 8.49 3.01 2.64
C LYS A 44 8.85 4.04 1.56
N ASP A 45 9.90 3.80 0.80
CA ASP A 45 10.35 4.71 -0.26
C ASP A 45 9.33 4.79 -1.40
N SER A 46 8.81 3.65 -1.85
CA SER A 46 7.75 3.59 -2.87
C SER A 46 6.49 4.34 -2.44
N LEU A 47 6.06 4.18 -1.18
CA LEU A 47 4.85 4.85 -0.68
C LEU A 47 5.03 6.35 -0.51
N LYS A 48 6.21 6.81 -0.06
CA LYS A 48 6.53 8.25 0.04
C LYS A 48 6.52 8.95 -1.32
N GLN A 49 6.79 8.22 -2.40
CA GLN A 49 6.78 8.77 -3.76
C GLN A 49 5.40 8.74 -4.42
N LEU A 50 4.38 8.16 -3.78
CA LEU A 50 3.02 8.20 -4.31
C LEU A 50 2.47 9.62 -4.31
N PRO A 51 1.75 10.04 -5.37
CA PRO A 51 1.09 11.35 -5.42
C PRO A 51 0.08 11.49 -4.27
N THR A 52 0.33 12.42 -3.34
CA THR A 52 -0.47 12.60 -2.10
C THR A 52 -1.84 13.23 -2.33
N ASP A 53 -2.00 13.87 -3.49
CA ASP A 53 -3.27 14.34 -4.05
C ASP A 53 -4.19 13.15 -4.42
N LYS A 54 -3.61 12.03 -4.87
CA LYS A 54 -4.36 10.84 -5.30
C LYS A 54 -4.48 9.77 -4.23
N TYR A 55 -3.42 9.54 -3.47
CA TYR A 55 -3.33 8.42 -2.55
C TYR A 55 -3.06 8.88 -1.13
N THR A 56 -3.51 8.08 -0.17
CA THR A 56 -3.10 8.20 1.22
C THR A 56 -2.75 6.84 1.74
N TYR A 57 -1.63 6.74 2.43
CA TYR A 57 -1.17 5.51 3.03
C TYR A 57 -1.01 5.69 4.54
N LYS A 58 -1.16 4.59 5.28
CA LYS A 58 -0.89 4.53 6.71
C LYS A 58 0.03 3.34 6.97
N LEU A 59 1.22 3.63 7.46
CA LEU A 59 2.26 2.67 7.80
C LEU A 59 2.68 2.91 9.25
N TYR A 60 2.70 1.87 10.07
CA TYR A 60 3.12 1.97 11.46
C TYR A 60 4.64 2.07 11.56
N GLU A 61 5.17 2.70 12.60
CA GLU A 61 6.62 2.87 12.73
C GLU A 61 7.37 1.53 12.81
N ASP A 62 6.74 0.49 13.37
CA ASP A 62 7.28 -0.86 13.48
C ASP A 62 6.58 -1.91 12.61
N PHE A 63 7.40 -2.81 12.05
CA PHE A 63 6.98 -3.86 11.12
C PHE A 63 6.05 -4.92 11.75
N LYS A 64 6.16 -5.17 13.07
CA LYS A 64 5.25 -6.10 13.76
C LYS A 64 3.85 -5.48 13.84
N SER A 65 3.72 -4.18 14.11
CA SER A 65 2.41 -3.50 14.07
C SER A 65 1.82 -3.45 12.67
N ASP A 66 2.60 -3.26 11.61
CA ASP A 66 2.06 -3.33 10.23
C ASP A 66 1.55 -4.73 9.86
N ARG A 67 2.15 -5.79 10.43
CA ARG A 67 1.67 -7.18 10.26
C ARG A 67 0.43 -7.49 11.11
N ILE A 68 0.30 -6.90 12.30
CA ILE A 68 -0.79 -7.17 13.26
C ILE A 68 -1.98 -6.22 13.08
N LEU A 69 -1.72 -4.91 13.02
CA LEU A 69 -2.71 -3.83 12.94
C LEU A 69 -3.05 -3.46 11.50
N GLY A 70 -2.13 -3.72 10.57
CA GLY A 70 -2.32 -3.57 9.14
C GLY A 70 -1.80 -2.25 8.57
N PHE A 71 -0.96 -2.33 7.55
CA PHE A 71 -0.71 -1.22 6.62
C PHE A 71 -1.90 -1.06 5.65
N GLY A 72 -2.14 0.14 5.12
CA GLY A 72 -3.03 0.29 3.97
C GLY A 72 -2.84 1.55 3.14
N ILE A 73 -3.30 1.48 1.90
CA ILE A 73 -3.40 2.59 0.95
C ILE A 73 -4.85 2.80 0.54
N ARG A 74 -5.26 4.05 0.39
CA ARG A 74 -6.58 4.49 -0.05
C ARG A 74 -6.46 5.42 -1.27
N ASP A 75 -7.30 5.20 -2.26
CA ASP A 75 -7.49 6.12 -3.40
C ASP A 75 -8.52 7.20 -3.04
N LYS A 76 -8.15 8.47 -3.18
CA LYS A 76 -8.99 9.65 -2.91
C LYS A 76 -9.80 10.10 -4.12
N THR A 77 -9.43 9.68 -5.33
CA THR A 77 -9.93 10.24 -6.59
C THR A 77 -11.20 9.56 -7.10
N ARG A 78 -11.48 8.34 -6.64
CA ARG A 78 -12.69 7.61 -6.99
C ARG A 78 -13.84 7.99 -6.05
N ASN A 79 -14.95 8.48 -6.60
CA ASN A 79 -16.17 8.91 -5.88
C ASN A 79 -17.09 7.71 -5.57
N PRO A 80 -17.62 7.49 -4.34
CA PRO A 80 -18.42 6.31 -4.01
C PRO A 80 -19.64 6.30 -4.92
N SER A 81 -19.75 5.23 -5.69
CA SER A 81 -20.91 4.94 -6.53
C SER A 81 -22.04 4.45 -5.63
#